data_AF-A0A952B8J7-F1
#
_entry.id   AF-A0A952B8J7-F1
#
_cell.length_a   1.000
_cell.length_b   1.000
_cell.length_c   1.000
_cell.angle_alpha   90.00
_cell.angle_beta   90.00
_cell.angle_gamma   90.00
#
_symmetry.space_group_name_H-M   'P 1'
#
loop_
_entity.id
_entity.type
_entity.pdbx_description
1 polymer ?
#
loop_
_entity_poly.entity_id
_entity_poly.type
_entity_poly.pdbx_seq_one_letter_code
_entity_poly.pdbx_strand_id
1 'polypeptide(L)'
;MPERGSDIEILEFAIAREVEAHHFFLALAERVESSEMREVFEDFAAEELEHKEKLELEMMKAGIVVDGAPSDVPRHEHVISEDGSMLDMDYKDMLLLAMEKEEASFRAYINLIQHIHEPSAKETLLVLAEEEVKHKLRFKVEYDLLLKQS
;
A
#
# COMPACT_ATOMS: atom_id res chain seq x y z
N MET A 1 19.93 -16.20 -20.76
CA MET A 1 18.62 -15.62 -21.12
C MET A 1 18.28 -14.69 -19.97
N PRO A 2 18.03 -13.38 -20.16
CA PRO A 2 17.67 -12.54 -19.03
C PRO A 2 16.32 -13.04 -18.47
N GLU A 3 16.24 -13.06 -17.15
CA GLU A 3 15.42 -13.99 -16.40
C GLU A 3 13.98 -13.48 -16.29
N ARG A 4 13.08 -13.94 -17.17
CA ARG A 4 11.63 -13.68 -17.01
C ARG A 4 11.10 -14.02 -15.60
N GLY A 5 11.77 -14.94 -14.89
CA GLY A 5 11.48 -15.25 -13.49
C GLY A 5 11.62 -14.06 -12.55
N SER A 6 12.60 -13.16 -12.76
CA SER A 6 12.81 -12.01 -11.87
C SER A 6 11.67 -11.00 -11.95
N ASP A 7 11.09 -10.79 -13.13
CA ASP A 7 9.98 -9.85 -13.32
C ASP A 7 8.72 -10.33 -12.61
N ILE A 8 8.49 -11.65 -12.59
CA ILE A 8 7.35 -12.27 -11.88
C ILE A 8 7.55 -12.16 -10.37
N GLU A 9 8.73 -12.51 -9.86
CA GLU A 9 9.04 -12.37 -8.42
C GLU A 9 8.90 -10.92 -7.93
N ILE A 10 9.25 -9.96 -8.78
CA ILE A 10 9.05 -8.52 -8.52
C ILE A 10 7.56 -8.17 -8.44
N LEU A 11 6.74 -8.67 -9.36
CA LEU A 11 5.30 -8.44 -9.35
C LEU A 11 4.61 -9.11 -8.16
N GLU A 12 5.02 -10.34 -7.80
CA GLU A 12 4.54 -11.02 -6.60
C GLU A 12 4.89 -10.24 -5.33
N PHE A 13 6.11 -9.71 -5.25
CA PHE A 13 6.51 -8.86 -4.15
C PHE A 13 5.68 -7.57 -4.09
N ALA A 14 5.42 -6.92 -5.24
CA ALA A 14 4.57 -5.75 -5.31
C ALA A 14 3.13 -6.06 -4.83
N ILE A 15 2.54 -7.17 -5.30
CA ILE A 15 1.20 -7.61 -4.86
C ILE A 15 1.15 -7.87 -3.36
N ALA A 16 2.17 -8.52 -2.79
CA ALA A 16 2.22 -8.77 -1.36
C ALA A 16 2.24 -7.45 -0.56
N ARG A 17 2.88 -6.40 -1.10
CA ARG A 17 2.88 -5.07 -0.48
C ARG A 17 1.52 -4.40 -0.52
N GLU A 18 0.77 -4.52 -1.62
CA GLU A 18 -0.60 -3.98 -1.71
C GLU A 18 -1.55 -4.66 -0.73
N VAL A 19 -1.43 -5.98 -0.59
CA VAL A 19 -2.21 -6.73 0.42
C VAL A 19 -1.86 -6.27 1.84
N GLU A 20 -0.58 -6.03 2.12
CA GLU A 20 -0.14 -5.49 3.41
C GLU A 20 -0.68 -4.07 3.65
N ALA A 21 -0.66 -3.20 2.64
CA ALA A 21 -1.18 -1.83 2.70
C ALA A 21 -2.70 -1.82 2.92
N HIS A 22 -3.45 -2.65 2.19
CA HIS A 22 -4.88 -2.87 2.39
C HIS A 22 -5.21 -3.22 3.85
N HIS A 23 -4.53 -4.24 4.40
CA HIS A 23 -4.75 -4.64 5.79
C HIS A 23 -4.31 -3.57 6.80
N PHE A 24 -3.27 -2.81 6.47
CA PHE A 24 -2.81 -1.70 7.30
C PHE A 24 -3.87 -0.59 7.39
N PHE A 25 -4.45 -0.17 6.26
CA PHE A 25 -5.48 0.86 6.24
C PHE A 25 -6.79 0.39 6.89
N LEU A 26 -7.21 -0.85 6.67
CA LEU A 26 -8.34 -1.42 7.42
C LEU A 26 -8.08 -1.40 8.93
N ALA A 27 -6.86 -1.74 9.36
CA ALA A 27 -6.50 -1.72 10.76
C ALA A 27 -6.50 -0.29 11.35
N LEU A 28 -6.20 0.74 10.56
CA LEU A 28 -6.35 2.14 10.96
C LEU A 28 -7.84 2.55 11.03
N ALA A 29 -8.64 2.15 10.04
CA ALA A 29 -10.08 2.41 9.99
C ALA A 29 -10.83 1.86 11.22
N GLU A 30 -10.42 0.70 11.72
CA GLU A 30 -10.96 0.09 12.94
C GLU A 30 -10.56 0.83 14.22
N ARG A 31 -9.42 1.54 14.21
CA ARG A 31 -8.86 2.25 15.37
C ARG A 31 -9.33 3.69 15.49
N VAL A 32 -9.83 4.30 14.41
CA VAL A 32 -10.39 5.65 14.46
C VAL A 32 -11.82 5.67 14.99
N GLU A 33 -12.11 6.66 15.83
CA GLU A 33 -13.45 6.88 16.36
C GLU A 33 -14.36 7.68 15.39
N SER A 34 -13.77 8.60 14.61
CA SER A 34 -14.51 9.42 13.66
C SER A 34 -14.99 8.59 12.46
N SER A 35 -16.29 8.66 12.15
CA SER A 35 -16.88 7.99 11.00
C SER A 35 -16.34 8.49 9.67
N GLU A 36 -16.06 9.79 9.57
CA GLU A 36 -15.51 10.43 8.38
C GLU A 36 -14.10 9.90 8.11
N MET A 37 -13.32 9.68 9.17
CA MET A 37 -11.96 9.15 9.06
C MET A 37 -11.91 7.67 8.77
N ARG A 38 -12.87 6.93 9.33
CA ARG A 38 -13.03 5.52 8.99
C ARG A 38 -13.27 5.36 7.50
N GLU A 39 -14.18 6.15 6.93
CA GLU A 39 -14.49 6.14 5.51
C GLU A 39 -13.24 6.46 4.66
N VAL A 40 -12.44 7.47 5.04
CA VAL A 40 -11.18 7.78 4.35
C VAL A 40 -10.23 6.58 4.33
N PHE A 41 -9.98 5.94 5.47
CA PHE A 41 -9.07 4.78 5.52
C PHE A 41 -9.66 3.54 4.83
N GLU A 42 -10.98 3.34 4.84
CA GLU A 42 -11.65 2.29 4.08
C GLU A 42 -11.53 2.52 2.57
N ASP A 43 -11.64 3.78 2.11
CA ASP A 43 -11.44 4.16 0.71
C ASP A 43 -10.01 3.86 0.26
N PHE A 44 -8.99 4.25 1.04
CA PHE A 44 -7.60 3.89 0.75
C PHE A 44 -7.41 2.37 0.71
N ALA A 45 -7.96 1.63 1.67
CA ALA A 45 -7.90 0.18 1.65
C ALA A 45 -8.52 -0.42 0.38
N ALA A 46 -9.60 0.18 -0.15
CA ALA A 46 -10.19 -0.24 -1.42
C ALA A 46 -9.29 0.11 -2.62
N GLU A 47 -8.67 1.30 -2.65
CA GLU A 47 -7.71 1.72 -3.68
C GLU A 47 -6.51 0.74 -3.76
N GLU A 48 -5.98 0.27 -2.62
CA GLU A 48 -4.91 -0.76 -2.58
C GLU A 48 -5.31 -2.10 -3.22
N LEU A 49 -6.59 -2.50 -3.12
CA LEU A 49 -7.07 -3.70 -3.80
C LEU A 49 -7.10 -3.51 -5.32
N GLU A 50 -7.47 -2.32 -5.80
CA GLU A 50 -7.43 -2.01 -7.23
C GLU A 50 -5.98 -2.02 -7.76
N HIS A 51 -5.01 -1.59 -6.94
CA HIS A 51 -3.59 -1.68 -7.29
C HIS A 51 -3.13 -3.13 -7.43
N LYS A 52 -3.50 -3.99 -6.48
CA LYS A 52 -3.27 -5.43 -6.56
C LYS A 52 -3.84 -6.01 -7.85
N GLU A 53 -5.08 -5.68 -8.21
CA GLU A 53 -5.73 -6.20 -9.43
C GLU A 53 -4.98 -5.76 -10.70
N LYS A 54 -4.47 -4.53 -10.75
CA LYS A 54 -3.64 -4.03 -11.86
C LYS A 54 -2.35 -4.84 -11.99
N LEU A 55 -1.69 -5.17 -10.88
CA LEU A 55 -0.46 -5.98 -10.87
C LEU A 55 -0.73 -7.43 -11.27
N GLU A 56 -1.82 -8.04 -10.80
CA GLU A 56 -2.23 -9.39 -11.18
C GLU A 56 -2.53 -9.47 -12.68
N LEU A 57 -3.14 -8.43 -13.26
CA LEU A 57 -3.37 -8.37 -14.69
C LEU A 57 -2.06 -8.37 -15.50
N GLU A 58 -1.02 -7.68 -15.02
CA GLU A 58 0.31 -7.72 -15.64
C GLU A 58 0.94 -9.12 -15.54
N MET A 59 0.79 -9.82 -14.40
CA MET A 59 1.23 -11.21 -14.28
C MET A 59 0.49 -12.15 -15.25
N MET A 60 -0.82 -11.96 -15.41
CA MET A 60 -1.62 -12.75 -16.37
C MET A 60 -1.19 -12.50 -17.81
N LYS A 61 -0.91 -11.25 -18.18
CA LYS A 61 -0.37 -10.89 -19.52
C LYS A 61 0.99 -11.53 -19.79
N ALA A 62 1.82 -11.73 -18.75
CA ALA A 62 3.10 -12.43 -18.85
C ALA A 62 2.96 -13.96 -19.07
N GLY A 63 1.72 -14.48 -19.11
CA GLY A 63 1.43 -15.89 -19.38
C GLY A 63 1.40 -16.78 -18.14
N ILE A 64 1.37 -16.20 -16.94
CA ILE A 64 1.19 -16.92 -15.68
C ILE A 64 -0.27 -16.84 -15.24
N VAL A 65 -0.87 -18.01 -15.03
CA VAL A 65 -2.13 -18.09 -14.29
C VAL A 65 -1.77 -17.90 -12.83
N VAL A 66 -2.12 -16.73 -12.28
CA VAL A 66 -2.05 -16.51 -10.84
C VAL A 66 -3.13 -17.42 -10.24
N ASP A 67 -2.71 -18.57 -9.70
CA ASP A 67 -3.60 -19.42 -8.92
C ASP A 67 -4.03 -18.56 -7.73
N GLY A 68 -5.32 -18.24 -7.64
CA GLY A 68 -5.90 -17.28 -6.69
C GLY A 68 -5.88 -17.75 -5.23
N ALA A 69 -4.85 -18.48 -4.83
CA ALA A 69 -4.61 -18.85 -3.45
C ALA A 69 -3.96 -17.65 -2.75
N PRO A 70 -4.54 -17.14 -1.66
CA PRO A 70 -3.86 -16.17 -0.82
C PRO A 70 -2.61 -16.85 -0.26
N SER A 71 -1.45 -16.51 -0.81
CA SER A 71 -0.17 -16.82 -0.20
C SER A 71 -0.19 -16.14 1.16
N ASP A 72 -0.22 -16.96 2.21
CA ASP A 72 -0.18 -16.60 3.62
C ASP A 72 1.15 -15.89 3.90
N VAL A 73 1.20 -14.59 3.55
CA VAL A 73 2.36 -13.75 3.81
C VAL A 73 2.42 -13.59 5.32
N PRO A 74 3.53 -13.98 5.98
CA PRO A 74 3.64 -13.85 7.42
C PRO A 74 3.41 -12.39 7.79
N ARG A 75 2.34 -12.17 8.56
CA ARG A 75 1.96 -10.90 9.17
C ARG A 75 3.20 -10.27 9.80
N HIS A 76 3.80 -9.34 9.09
CA HIS A 76 4.89 -8.56 9.67
C HIS A 76 4.30 -7.71 10.79
N GLU A 77 5.02 -7.81 11.90
CA GLU A 77 4.73 -7.35 13.24
C GLU A 77 3.80 -6.13 13.29
N HIS A 78 2.59 -6.38 13.76
CA HIS A 78 1.72 -5.32 14.23
C HIS A 78 2.48 -4.60 15.32
N VAL A 79 2.71 -3.30 15.18
CA VAL A 79 3.12 -2.44 16.29
C VAL A 79 1.92 -2.36 17.24
N ILE A 80 1.76 -3.40 18.06
CA ILE A 80 0.84 -3.43 19.19
C ILE A 80 1.71 -3.08 20.39
N SER A 81 1.44 -1.93 20.99
CA SER A 81 2.00 -1.62 22.30
C SER A 81 1.51 -2.64 23.33
N GLU A 82 2.42 -3.07 24.20
CA GLU A 82 2.28 -4.23 25.10
C GLU A 82 1.18 -4.09 26.18
N ASP A 83 0.47 -2.97 26.28
CA ASP A 83 -0.42 -2.70 27.40
C ASP A 83 -1.93 -2.84 27.09
N GLY A 84 -2.32 -3.05 25.83
CA GLY A 84 -3.72 -3.27 25.46
C GLY A 84 -4.67 -2.13 25.86
N SER A 85 -4.12 -0.94 26.14
CA SER A 85 -4.90 0.28 26.33
C SER A 85 -5.29 0.84 24.96
N MET A 86 -6.39 1.59 24.90
CA MET A 86 -6.57 2.56 23.83
C MET A 86 -5.39 3.53 23.94
N LEU A 87 -4.30 3.25 23.23
CA LEU A 87 -3.45 4.33 22.82
C LEU A 87 -4.35 5.18 21.96
N ASP A 88 -4.75 6.34 22.52
CA ASP A 88 -4.96 7.55 21.74
C ASP A 88 -3.69 7.75 20.91
N MET A 89 -3.53 6.97 19.85
CA MET A 89 -2.66 7.32 18.75
C MET A 89 -3.37 8.54 18.18
N ASP A 90 -2.81 9.72 18.48
CA ASP A 90 -3.41 10.99 18.08
C ASP A 90 -3.69 10.88 16.58
N TYR A 91 -4.80 11.44 16.13
CA TYR A 91 -5.18 11.39 14.72
C TYR A 91 -4.02 11.86 13.82
N LYS A 92 -3.21 12.79 14.32
CA LYS A 92 -1.94 13.23 13.75
C LYS A 92 -0.92 12.11 13.55
N ASP A 93 -0.74 11.23 14.54
CA ASP A 93 0.17 10.09 14.47
C ASP A 93 -0.28 9.06 13.45
N MET A 94 -1.59 8.82 13.32
CA MET A 94 -2.14 7.92 12.30
C MET A 94 -1.89 8.46 10.87
N LEU A 95 -2.07 9.77 10.66
CA LEU A 95 -1.77 10.41 9.39
C LEU A 95 -0.28 10.38 9.06
N LEU A 96 0.59 10.59 10.06
CA LEU A 96 2.04 10.47 9.88
C LEU A 96 2.43 9.05 9.46
N LEU A 97 1.87 8.03 10.13
CA LEU A 97 2.12 6.63 9.80
C LEU A 97 1.63 6.28 8.40
N ALA A 98 0.45 6.78 8.01
CA ALA A 98 -0.06 6.63 6.63
C ALA A 98 0.88 7.27 5.61
N MET A 99 1.34 8.51 5.84
CA MET A 99 2.31 9.18 4.96
C MET A 99 3.64 8.42 4.84
N GLU A 100 4.13 7.83 5.93
CA GLU A 100 5.34 7.00 5.92
C GLU A 100 5.14 5.70 5.13
N LYS A 101 3.95 5.08 5.24
CA LYS A 101 3.58 3.87 4.49
C LYS A 101 3.57 4.15 2.98
N GLU A 102 2.91 5.22 2.55
CA GLU A 102 2.86 5.68 1.16
C GLU A 102 4.26 5.98 0.59
N GLU A 103 5.10 6.67 1.37
CA GLU A 103 6.48 6.94 0.97
C GLU A 103 7.30 5.65 0.81
N ALA A 104 7.10 4.66 1.69
CA ALA A 104 7.77 3.38 1.59
C ALA A 104 7.32 2.59 0.36
N SER A 105 6.03 2.61 0.02
CA SER A 105 5.46 1.98 -1.19
C SER A 105 5.99 2.65 -2.46
N PHE A 106 5.95 3.99 -2.54
CA PHE A 106 6.57 4.74 -3.65
C PHE A 106 8.03 4.34 -3.87
N ARG A 107 8.84 4.35 -2.80
CA ARG A 107 10.26 3.96 -2.90
C ARG A 107 10.43 2.51 -3.32
N ALA A 108 9.57 1.61 -2.85
CA ALA A 108 9.59 0.22 -3.28
C ALA A 108 9.39 0.15 -4.80
N TYR A 109 8.34 0.77 -5.35
CA TYR A 109 8.06 0.78 -6.78
C TYR A 109 9.21 1.34 -7.62
N ILE A 110 9.78 2.49 -7.22
CA ILE A 110 10.93 3.07 -7.94
C ILE A 110 12.15 2.15 -7.94
N ASN A 111 12.38 1.39 -6.88
CA ASN A 111 13.45 0.38 -6.86
C ASN A 111 13.10 -0.79 -7.78
N LEU A 112 11.88 -1.32 -7.73
CA LEU A 112 11.44 -2.46 -8.54
C LEU A 112 11.49 -2.18 -10.05
N ILE A 113 11.10 -0.97 -10.49
CA ILE A 113 11.12 -0.55 -11.91
C ILE A 113 12.53 -0.71 -12.54
N GLN A 114 13.60 -0.56 -11.74
CA GLN A 114 14.98 -0.69 -12.22
C GLN A 114 15.35 -2.14 -12.57
N HIS A 115 14.62 -3.11 -12.01
CA HIS A 115 14.90 -4.54 -12.13
C HIS A 115 13.93 -5.29 -13.05
N ILE A 116 12.79 -4.68 -13.39
CA ILE A 116 11.88 -5.23 -14.40
C ILE A 116 12.50 -5.11 -15.79
N HIS A 117 12.20 -6.05 -16.69
CA HIS A 117 12.54 -5.98 -18.11
C HIS A 117 11.31 -5.72 -18.98
N GLU A 118 10.15 -6.25 -18.59
CA GLU A 118 8.91 -6.10 -19.34
C GLU A 118 8.38 -4.63 -19.32
N PRO A 119 8.27 -3.95 -20.47
CA PRO A 119 7.87 -2.54 -20.51
C PRO A 119 6.46 -2.27 -19.95
N SER A 120 5.52 -3.19 -20.15
CA SER A 120 4.14 -3.06 -19.65
C SER A 120 4.11 -3.04 -18.11
N ALA A 121 4.85 -3.94 -17.47
CA ALA A 121 4.95 -3.99 -16.02
C ALA A 121 5.65 -2.74 -15.44
N LYS A 122 6.66 -2.19 -16.14
CA LYS A 122 7.29 -0.91 -15.74
C LYS A 122 6.31 0.25 -15.76
N GLU A 123 5.49 0.33 -16.80
CA GLU A 123 4.50 1.40 -16.93
C GLU A 123 3.47 1.33 -15.81
N THR A 124 2.97 0.12 -15.51
CA THR A 124 2.05 -0.11 -14.38
C THR A 124 2.67 0.30 -13.05
N LEU A 125 3.88 -0.17 -12.74
CA LEU A 125 4.58 0.22 -11.50
C LEU A 125 4.83 1.73 -11.40
N LEU A 126 5.09 2.40 -12.54
CA LEU A 126 5.27 3.84 -12.56
C LEU A 126 3.97 4.57 -12.25
N VAL A 127 2.85 4.14 -12.84
CA VAL A 127 1.53 4.69 -12.54
C VAL A 127 1.19 4.49 -11.06
N LEU A 128 1.41 3.30 -10.51
CA LEU A 128 1.20 3.04 -9.08
C LEU A 128 2.06 3.95 -8.20
N ALA A 129 3.36 4.08 -8.52
CA ALA A 129 4.24 5.01 -7.81
C ALA A 129 3.73 6.46 -7.83
N GLU A 130 3.15 6.92 -8.94
CA GLU A 130 2.54 8.25 -9.01
C GLU A 130 1.28 8.37 -8.16
N GLU A 131 0.47 7.31 -8.04
CA GLU A 131 -0.69 7.26 -7.14
C GLU A 131 -0.27 7.33 -5.66
N GLU A 132 0.75 6.58 -5.22
CA GLU A 132 1.26 6.66 -3.82
C GLU A 132 1.69 8.09 -3.44
N VAL A 133 2.28 8.83 -4.38
CA VAL A 133 2.66 10.24 -4.15
C VAL A 133 1.41 11.11 -3.97
N LYS A 134 0.33 10.85 -4.72
CA LYS A 134 -0.95 11.55 -4.57
C LYS A 134 -1.61 11.19 -3.25
N HIS A 135 -1.57 9.94 -2.83
CA HIS A 135 -2.10 9.47 -1.54
C HIS A 135 -1.37 10.15 -0.38
N LYS A 136 -0.02 10.15 -0.40
CA LYS A 136 0.79 10.90 0.57
C LYS A 136 0.41 12.38 0.62
N LEU A 137 0.16 13.01 -0.54
CA LEU A 137 -0.26 14.41 -0.59
C LEU A 137 -1.65 14.60 0.03
N ARG A 138 -2.61 13.69 -0.21
CA ARG A 138 -3.93 13.73 0.42
C ARG A 138 -3.80 13.70 1.95
N PHE A 139 -3.03 12.76 2.51
CA PHE A 139 -2.78 12.72 3.96
C PHE A 139 -2.07 13.96 4.48
N LYS A 140 -1.10 14.50 3.73
CA LYS A 140 -0.40 15.73 4.11
C LYS A 140 -1.35 16.94 4.19
N VAL A 141 -2.26 17.08 3.22
CA VAL A 141 -3.24 18.17 3.22
C VAL A 141 -4.12 18.09 4.45
N GLU A 142 -4.61 16.89 4.75
CA GLU A 142 -5.45 16.64 5.92
C GLU A 142 -4.71 16.93 7.23
N TYR A 143 -3.46 16.47 7.35
CA TYR A 143 -2.59 16.77 8.48
C TYR A 143 -2.35 18.28 8.66
N ASP A 144 -2.05 19.00 7.58
CA ASP A 144 -1.82 20.44 7.60
C ASP A 144 -3.10 21.23 7.96
N LEU A 145 -4.29 20.71 7.63
CA LEU A 145 -5.58 21.29 8.03
C LEU A 145 -5.84 21.14 9.53
N LEU A 146 -5.52 19.98 10.11
CA LEU A 146 -5.64 19.74 11.55
C LEU A 146 -4.73 20.65 12.36
N LEU A 147 -3.49 20.85 11.92
CA LEU A 147 -2.54 21.73 12.58
C LEU A 147 -2.99 23.20 12.60
N LYS A 148 -3.79 23.63 11.61
CA LYS A 148 -4.34 24.99 11.56
C LYS A 148 -5.59 25.17 12.43
N GLN A 149 -6.23 24.08 12.84
CA GLN A 149 -7.44 24.08 13.66
C GLN A 149 -7.18 23.79 15.15
N SER A 150 -5.97 23.30 15.50
CA SER A 150 -5.44 23.22 16.88
C SER A 150 -4.88 24.55 17.37
#